data_AF-A0A8H6MYS6-F1
#
_entry.id   AF-A0A8H6MYS6-F1
#
_cell.length_a   1.000
_cell.length_b   1.000
_cell.length_c   1.000
_cell.angle_alpha   90.00
_cell.angle_beta   90.00
_cell.angle_gamma   90.00
#
_symmetry.space_group_name_H-M   'P 1'
#
loop_
_entity.id
_entity.type
_entity.pdbx_description
1 polymer ?
#
loop_
_entity_poly.entity_id
_entity_poly.type
_entity_poly.pdbx_seq_one_letter_code
_entity_poly.pdbx_strand_id
1 'polypeptide(L)'
;MAPSVRILPFLILASFRAVASTLPECRWDAAGPLSAQGQPQCLDPFIPATEGILSKEIWTHPPRCVSSKKSPAGKSKPAYCLFTSAPLRGYSGISIITTPEIAADAFSSEALEDLYDFWRWEEGVFNLGPIWDARGPSYAVKDIPGKGKGVVARRDIGKGEVFMLDYPVVLAHRGLLDSLGPDYRQRFLTAAIEQLPEKARSKVMALARISADEANYAEDILTTNACGVFMGDTESHIGLFPEVSRINHACNAR
;
A
#
# COMPACT_ATOMS: atom_id res chain seq x y z
N MET A 1 55.14 -20.03 -23.90
CA MET A 1 54.28 -20.48 -25.01
C MET A 1 53.10 -21.23 -24.43
N ALA A 2 51.95 -20.57 -24.40
CA ALA A 2 50.62 -21.14 -24.20
C ALA A 2 49.66 -20.23 -25.00
N PRO A 3 48.75 -20.76 -25.82
CA PRO A 3 47.99 -19.92 -26.76
C PRO A 3 46.89 -19.15 -26.03
N SER A 4 46.91 -17.83 -26.23
CA SER A 4 45.87 -16.88 -25.84
C SER A 4 44.61 -17.15 -26.64
N VAL A 5 43.54 -17.57 -25.97
CA VAL A 5 42.18 -17.58 -26.54
C VAL A 5 41.56 -16.21 -26.28
N ARG A 6 41.48 -15.38 -27.32
CA ARG A 6 40.76 -14.11 -27.31
C ARG A 6 39.29 -14.36 -27.61
N ILE A 7 38.45 -14.31 -26.59
CA ILE A 7 36.99 -14.23 -26.76
C ILE A 7 36.65 -12.74 -26.88
N LEU A 8 36.24 -12.30 -28.07
CA LEU A 8 35.64 -10.98 -28.28
C LEU A 8 34.29 -10.93 -27.56
N PRO A 9 34.04 -9.99 -26.62
CA PRO A 9 32.68 -9.65 -26.27
C PRO A 9 32.14 -8.69 -27.34
N PHE A 10 31.06 -9.11 -28.00
CA PHE A 10 30.22 -8.25 -28.81
C PHE A 10 29.73 -7.07 -27.96
N LEU A 11 30.25 -5.86 -28.22
CA LEU A 11 29.62 -4.62 -27.78
C LEU A 11 28.37 -4.38 -28.61
N ILE A 12 27.19 -4.66 -28.05
CA ILE A 12 25.95 -4.08 -28.53
C ILE A 12 25.86 -2.67 -27.93
N LEU A 13 26.36 -1.69 -28.68
CA LEU A 13 26.08 -0.27 -28.43
C LEU A 13 24.64 0.01 -28.87
N ALA A 14 23.67 -0.24 -27.99
CA ALA A 14 22.36 0.35 -28.13
C ALA A 14 22.45 1.82 -27.71
N SER A 15 22.78 2.70 -28.65
CA SER A 15 22.69 4.14 -28.47
C SER A 15 21.21 4.55 -28.40
N PHE A 16 20.61 4.51 -27.21
CA PHE A 16 19.37 5.24 -26.97
C PHE A 16 19.72 6.71 -26.74
N ARG A 17 19.57 7.53 -27.79
CA ARG A 17 19.40 8.98 -27.61
C ARG A 17 18.06 9.17 -26.91
N ALA A 18 18.07 9.31 -25.59
CA ALA A 18 16.98 9.95 -24.90
C ALA A 18 16.95 11.41 -25.37
N VAL A 19 15.98 11.76 -26.21
CA VAL A 19 15.66 13.16 -26.48
C VAL A 19 15.17 13.73 -25.17
N ALA A 20 16.02 14.52 -24.51
CA ALA A 20 15.63 15.34 -23.38
C ALA A 20 14.63 16.38 -23.88
N SER A 21 13.34 16.16 -23.67
CA SER A 21 12.34 17.23 -23.78
C SER A 21 12.36 18.01 -22.46
N THR A 22 13.06 19.14 -22.48
CA THR A 22 13.04 20.14 -21.42
C THR A 22 11.75 20.96 -21.51
N LEU A 23 11.08 21.08 -20.35
CA LEU A 23 10.02 22.02 -19.93
C LEU A 23 8.54 21.64 -20.15
N PRO A 24 7.65 22.04 -19.20
CA PRO A 24 6.26 21.63 -19.15
C PRO A 24 5.40 22.65 -19.89
N GLU A 25 5.14 22.40 -21.17
CA GLU A 25 4.06 23.09 -21.86
C GLU A 25 3.04 22.06 -22.31
N CYS A 26 1.77 22.36 -22.03
CA CYS A 26 0.65 21.63 -22.60
C CYS A 26 0.89 21.52 -24.11
N ARG A 27 0.97 20.30 -24.63
CA ARG A 27 1.09 20.05 -26.07
C ARG A 27 -0.23 20.42 -26.74
N TRP A 28 -0.45 21.70 -26.98
CA TRP A 28 -1.47 22.19 -27.88
C TRP A 28 -0.77 22.48 -29.21
N ASP A 29 -0.88 21.54 -30.16
CA ASP A 29 -0.40 21.75 -31.52
C ASP A 29 -1.51 22.44 -32.31
N ALA A 30 -1.51 23.77 -32.31
CA ALA A 30 -2.53 24.59 -32.97
C ALA A 30 -2.32 24.77 -34.48
N ALA A 31 -1.63 23.82 -35.14
CA ALA A 31 -1.29 23.90 -36.57
C ALA A 31 -1.99 22.82 -37.43
N GLY A 32 -3.20 22.39 -37.06
CA GLY A 32 -4.11 21.59 -37.89
C GLY A 32 -5.41 22.36 -38.19
N PRO A 33 -6.11 22.11 -39.31
CA PRO A 33 -7.09 23.04 -39.86
C PRO A 33 -8.31 23.19 -38.96
N LEU A 34 -8.47 24.39 -38.39
CA LEU A 34 -9.70 25.02 -37.91
C LEU A 34 -10.82 24.07 -37.47
N SER A 35 -10.70 23.49 -36.28
CA SER A 35 -11.85 22.96 -35.54
C SER A 35 -11.96 23.70 -34.20
N ALA A 36 -12.92 24.62 -34.12
CA ALA A 36 -13.17 25.46 -32.95
C ALA A 36 -14.11 24.78 -31.91
N GLN A 37 -14.03 23.46 -31.71
CA GLN A 37 -14.99 22.72 -30.86
C GLN A 37 -14.39 21.66 -29.91
N GLY A 38 -13.11 21.73 -29.58
CA GLY A 38 -12.53 20.91 -28.51
C GLY A 38 -12.21 21.75 -27.28
N GLN A 39 -12.95 21.59 -26.17
CA GLN A 39 -12.47 22.06 -24.87
C GLN A 39 -11.15 21.33 -24.55
N PRO A 40 -10.05 22.03 -24.24
CA PRO A 40 -8.80 21.37 -23.88
C PRO A 40 -8.98 20.66 -22.53
N GLN A 41 -9.10 19.33 -22.54
CA GLN A 41 -8.94 18.53 -21.33
C GLN A 41 -7.45 18.40 -21.04
N CYS A 42 -7.03 19.00 -19.92
CA CYS A 42 -5.72 18.71 -19.35
C CYS A 42 -5.71 17.24 -18.93
N LEU A 43 -4.74 16.47 -19.43
CA LEU A 43 -4.53 15.09 -18.99
C LEU A 43 -4.13 15.10 -17.52
N ASP A 44 -4.81 14.24 -16.75
CA ASP A 44 -4.58 14.07 -15.34
C ASP A 44 -3.16 13.52 -15.09
N PRO A 45 -2.36 14.06 -14.15
CA PRO A 45 -1.07 13.50 -13.76
C PRO A 45 -1.12 12.05 -13.23
N PHE A 46 -2.30 11.43 -13.12
CA PHE A 46 -2.45 9.99 -12.94
C PHE A 46 -2.05 9.22 -14.20
N ILE A 47 -0.77 8.86 -14.30
CA ILE A 47 -0.29 7.96 -15.35
C ILE A 47 -0.59 6.53 -14.90
N PRO A 48 -1.45 5.76 -15.60
CA PRO A 48 -1.54 4.33 -15.38
C PRO A 48 -0.19 3.69 -15.74
N ALA A 49 0.35 2.85 -14.85
CA ALA A 49 1.55 2.09 -15.17
C ALA A 49 1.30 1.25 -16.44
N THR A 50 2.23 1.29 -17.39
CA THR A 50 2.17 0.51 -18.64
C THR A 50 1.94 -0.97 -18.36
N GLU A 51 0.92 -1.53 -19.00
CA GLU A 51 0.44 -2.90 -18.82
C GLU A 51 1.52 -3.94 -19.18
N GLY A 52 2.05 -4.63 -18.18
CA GLY A 52 2.68 -5.93 -18.34
C GLY A 52 1.67 -7.03 -18.01
N ILE A 53 1.71 -8.15 -18.74
CA ILE A 53 0.73 -9.26 -18.65
C ILE A 53 0.63 -9.85 -17.21
N LEU A 54 1.67 -9.69 -16.38
CA LEU A 54 1.67 -10.08 -14.96
C LEU A 54 0.89 -9.13 -14.03
N SER A 55 0.47 -7.95 -14.49
CA SER A 55 -0.15 -6.93 -13.64
C SER A 55 -1.62 -7.20 -13.31
N LYS A 56 -2.33 -7.95 -14.17
CA LYS A 56 -3.78 -8.10 -14.07
C LYS A 56 -4.23 -9.24 -13.17
N GLU A 57 -3.34 -10.20 -12.88
CA GLU A 57 -3.65 -11.38 -12.06
C GLU A 57 -3.38 -11.14 -10.57
N ILE A 58 -2.42 -10.28 -10.25
CA ILE A 58 -1.93 -10.01 -8.89
C ILE A 58 -2.62 -8.78 -8.28
N TRP A 59 -2.74 -7.71 -9.09
CA TRP A 59 -3.35 -6.46 -8.69
C TRP A 59 -4.79 -6.38 -9.18
N THR A 60 -5.72 -6.24 -8.24
CA THR A 60 -7.14 -6.13 -8.58
C THR A 60 -7.50 -4.75 -9.12
N HIS A 61 -6.59 -3.78 -9.00
CA HIS A 61 -6.74 -2.43 -9.51
C HIS A 61 -5.49 -2.01 -10.29
N PRO A 62 -5.63 -1.21 -11.36
CA PRO A 62 -4.48 -0.69 -12.08
C PRO A 62 -3.61 0.18 -11.16
N PRO A 63 -2.29 -0.05 -11.07
CA PRO A 63 -1.42 0.74 -10.21
C PRO A 63 -1.47 2.23 -10.57
N ARG A 64 -1.55 3.09 -9.56
CA ARG A 64 -1.61 4.56 -9.71
C ARG A 64 -0.39 5.21 -9.09
N CYS A 65 0.35 5.98 -9.87
CA CYS A 65 1.64 6.55 -9.44
C CYS A 65 1.63 8.07 -9.34
N VAL A 66 2.44 8.62 -8.43
CA VAL A 66 2.67 10.05 -8.27
C VAL A 66 4.16 10.32 -8.04
N SER A 67 4.68 11.31 -8.76
CA SER A 67 6.06 11.78 -8.58
C SER A 67 6.13 12.89 -7.54
N SER A 68 7.11 12.84 -6.63
CA SER A 68 7.29 13.91 -5.64
C SER A 68 7.69 15.25 -6.31
N LYS A 69 7.24 16.37 -5.76
CA LYS A 69 7.51 17.72 -6.33
C LYS A 69 8.86 18.32 -5.91
N LYS A 70 9.66 17.75 -4.99
CA LYS A 70 10.96 18.36 -4.60
C LYS A 70 12.15 17.40 -4.56
N SER A 71 13.28 17.85 -5.11
CA SER A 71 14.62 17.37 -4.80
C SER A 71 15.58 18.53 -5.07
N PRO A 72 16.40 18.95 -4.10
CA PRO A 72 17.58 19.75 -4.39
C PRO A 72 18.56 18.85 -5.16
N ALA A 73 19.05 19.33 -6.30
CA ALA A 73 20.10 18.70 -7.11
C ALA A 73 19.76 17.36 -7.81
N GLY A 74 19.28 17.45 -9.05
CA GLY A 74 19.68 16.57 -10.16
C GLY A 74 19.34 15.07 -10.14
N LYS A 75 18.78 14.51 -9.06
CA LYS A 75 18.32 13.12 -9.01
C LYS A 75 16.84 13.02 -9.35
N SER A 76 16.50 12.05 -10.21
CA SER A 76 15.13 11.55 -10.38
C SER A 76 14.56 11.17 -9.01
N LYS A 77 13.35 11.63 -8.70
CA LYS A 77 12.70 11.40 -7.40
C LYS A 77 12.01 10.06 -7.40
N PRO A 78 11.88 9.38 -6.25
CA PRO A 78 11.06 8.19 -6.18
C PRO A 78 9.62 8.56 -6.53
N ALA A 79 9.05 7.84 -7.49
CA ALA A 79 7.63 7.80 -7.72
C ALA A 79 7.03 6.84 -6.69
N TYR A 80 5.93 7.24 -6.05
CA TYR A 80 5.16 6.36 -5.20
C TYR A 80 3.95 5.86 -5.98
N CYS A 81 3.67 4.57 -5.88
CA CYS A 81 2.55 3.93 -6.54
C CYS A 81 1.67 3.24 -5.52
N LEU A 82 0.35 3.32 -5.74
CA LEU A 82 -0.66 2.55 -5.04
C LEU A 82 -0.87 1.26 -5.81
N PHE A 83 -0.71 0.15 -5.10
CA PHE A 83 -1.03 -1.18 -5.57
C PHE A 83 -2.04 -1.83 -4.63
N THR A 84 -3.04 -2.51 -5.17
CA THR A 84 -4.08 -3.14 -4.34
C THR A 84 -4.37 -4.55 -4.83
N SER A 85 -4.45 -5.48 -3.89
CA SER A 85 -4.83 -6.87 -4.14
C SER A 85 -5.96 -7.27 -3.18
N ALA A 86 -7.15 -7.52 -3.72
CA ALA A 86 -8.32 -7.97 -2.95
C ALA A 86 -8.27 -9.42 -2.44
N PRO A 87 -7.74 -10.43 -3.17
CA PRO A 87 -7.83 -11.83 -2.74
C PRO A 87 -6.92 -12.19 -1.56
N LEU A 88 -5.92 -11.37 -1.25
CA LEU A 88 -4.91 -11.68 -0.23
C LEU A 88 -5.51 -11.95 1.16
N ARG A 89 -4.94 -12.93 1.88
CA ARG A 89 -5.29 -13.34 3.26
C ARG A 89 -6.80 -13.61 3.45
N GLY A 90 -7.36 -14.46 2.58
CA GLY A 90 -8.77 -14.85 2.65
C GLY A 90 -9.73 -13.70 2.34
N TYR A 91 -9.48 -12.95 1.26
CA TYR A 91 -10.26 -11.76 0.87
C TYR A 91 -10.26 -10.61 1.89
N SER A 92 -9.26 -10.57 2.78
CA SER A 92 -9.03 -9.40 3.62
C SER A 92 -8.43 -8.26 2.80
N GLY A 93 -7.62 -8.61 1.79
CA GLY A 93 -7.01 -7.68 0.85
C GLY A 93 -5.93 -6.79 1.47
N ILE A 94 -5.12 -6.19 0.61
CA ILE A 94 -4.09 -5.22 1.00
C ILE A 94 -3.97 -4.11 -0.04
N SER A 95 -3.75 -2.90 0.44
CA SER A 95 -3.34 -1.76 -0.36
C SER A 95 -1.94 -1.31 0.08
N ILE A 96 -1.00 -1.28 -0.86
CA ILE A 96 0.41 -0.95 -0.63
C ILE A 96 0.73 0.32 -1.41
N ILE A 97 1.14 1.35 -0.70
CA ILE A 97 1.67 2.59 -1.27
C ILE A 97 3.17 2.58 -1.07
N THR A 98 3.93 2.30 -2.13
CA THR A 98 5.41 2.23 -2.05
C THR A 98 6.04 2.54 -3.42
N THR A 99 7.36 2.47 -3.54
CA THR A 99 8.02 2.64 -4.86
C THR A 99 7.87 1.38 -5.70
N PRO A 100 7.87 1.47 -7.04
CA PRO A 100 7.82 0.30 -7.91
C PRO A 100 8.89 -0.76 -7.60
N GLU A 101 10.10 -0.31 -7.22
CA GLU A 101 11.22 -1.19 -6.90
C GLU A 101 10.95 -2.00 -5.63
N ILE A 102 10.47 -1.35 -4.57
CA ILE A 102 10.12 -2.02 -3.31
C ILE A 102 8.94 -2.97 -3.51
N ALA A 103 7.93 -2.56 -4.29
CA ALA A 103 6.83 -3.44 -4.62
C ALA A 103 7.35 -4.69 -5.32
N ALA A 104 8.13 -4.55 -6.40
CA ALA A 104 8.69 -5.67 -7.15
C ALA A 104 9.54 -6.61 -6.30
N ASP A 105 10.34 -6.07 -5.37
CA ASP A 105 11.11 -6.86 -4.41
C ASP A 105 10.21 -7.64 -3.44
N ALA A 106 9.17 -7.02 -2.89
CA ALA A 106 8.18 -7.68 -2.04
C ALA A 106 7.44 -8.83 -2.75
N PHE A 107 7.18 -8.71 -4.06
CA PHE A 107 6.65 -9.82 -4.87
C PHE A 107 7.65 -10.93 -5.08
N SER A 108 8.90 -10.57 -5.37
CA SER A 108 9.94 -11.53 -5.72
C SER A 108 10.46 -12.30 -4.51
N SER A 109 10.34 -11.72 -3.31
CA SER A 109 10.75 -12.30 -2.03
C SER A 109 9.64 -13.10 -1.35
N GLU A 110 8.54 -13.41 -2.03
CA GLU A 110 7.49 -14.27 -1.49
C GLU A 110 6.77 -13.67 -0.23
N ALA A 111 7.02 -12.41 0.13
CA ALA A 111 6.33 -11.72 1.22
C ALA A 111 4.79 -11.64 1.07
N LEU A 112 4.30 -11.93 -0.14
CA LEU A 112 2.89 -12.04 -0.51
C LEU A 112 2.54 -13.44 -1.06
N GLU A 113 3.18 -14.49 -0.53
CA GLU A 113 3.04 -15.92 -0.86
C GLU A 113 1.60 -16.39 -1.10
N ASP A 114 0.65 -15.96 -0.25
CA ASP A 114 -0.78 -16.34 -0.36
C ASP A 114 -1.45 -15.90 -1.68
N LEU A 115 -0.80 -15.07 -2.50
CA LEU A 115 -1.28 -14.73 -3.85
C LEU A 115 -1.21 -15.92 -4.82
N TYR A 116 -0.25 -16.83 -4.62
CA TYR A 116 -0.05 -17.99 -5.51
C TYR A 116 -0.88 -19.22 -5.08
N ASP A 117 -1.28 -19.28 -3.81
CA ASP A 117 -2.05 -20.41 -3.23
C ASP A 117 -3.56 -20.15 -3.15
N PHE A 118 -4.11 -19.26 -3.99
CA PHE A 118 -5.55 -18.93 -3.98
C PHE A 118 -6.46 -20.15 -4.24
N TRP A 119 -5.94 -21.21 -4.87
CA TRP A 119 -6.64 -22.49 -5.08
C TRP A 119 -6.70 -23.37 -3.83
N ARG A 120 -5.82 -23.15 -2.83
CA ARG A 120 -5.79 -23.89 -1.55
C ARG A 120 -6.57 -23.20 -0.42
N TRP A 121 -7.19 -22.06 -0.70
CA TRP A 121 -7.88 -21.26 0.32
C TRP A 121 -9.10 -21.96 0.95
N GLU A 122 -9.66 -23.00 0.32
CA GLU A 122 -10.73 -23.82 0.91
C GLU A 122 -10.29 -24.54 2.21
N GLU A 123 -8.99 -24.79 2.40
CA GLU A 123 -8.46 -25.45 3.60
C GLU A 123 -7.92 -24.46 4.65
N GLY A 124 -7.55 -23.23 4.23
CA GLY A 124 -6.95 -22.21 5.08
C GLY A 124 -7.92 -21.08 5.44
N VAL A 125 -8.76 -21.26 6.46
CA VAL A 125 -9.62 -20.16 6.95
C VAL A 125 -8.76 -19.15 7.73
N PHE A 126 -8.26 -18.12 7.04
CA PHE A 126 -7.61 -16.97 7.69
C PHE A 126 -8.64 -16.13 8.46
N ASN A 127 -8.95 -16.55 9.68
CA ASN A 127 -9.82 -15.81 10.58
C ASN A 127 -9.02 -14.70 11.28
N LEU A 128 -8.99 -13.51 10.68
CA LEU A 128 -8.45 -12.33 11.37
C LEU A 128 -9.31 -11.98 12.58
N GLY A 129 -8.64 -11.68 13.68
CA GLY A 129 -9.23 -11.29 14.94
C GLY A 129 -8.95 -12.30 16.06
N PRO A 130 -9.93 -12.59 16.93
CA PRO A 130 -9.71 -13.45 18.10
C PRO A 130 -9.46 -14.89 17.67
N ILE A 131 -8.48 -15.54 18.31
CA ILE A 131 -8.30 -16.99 18.20
C ILE A 131 -9.42 -17.69 18.96
N TRP A 132 -10.08 -18.64 18.27
CA TRP A 132 -11.18 -19.44 18.81
C TRP A 132 -10.66 -20.79 19.30
N ASP A 133 -11.11 -21.21 20.47
CA ASP A 133 -10.93 -22.57 20.98
C ASP A 133 -12.25 -23.12 21.56
N ALA A 134 -12.19 -24.27 22.23
CA ALA A 134 -13.36 -24.91 22.85
C ALA A 134 -14.06 -24.04 23.92
N ARG A 135 -13.40 -23.01 24.45
CA ARG A 135 -13.94 -22.07 25.44
C ARG A 135 -14.51 -20.81 24.77
N GLY A 136 -14.32 -20.66 23.46
CA GLY A 136 -14.80 -19.53 22.65
C GLY A 136 -13.68 -18.59 22.17
N PRO A 137 -14.02 -17.38 21.70
CA PRO A 137 -13.03 -16.42 21.25
C PRO A 137 -12.16 -15.95 22.42
N SER A 138 -10.89 -15.66 22.16
CA SER A 138 -9.96 -15.12 23.15
C SER A 138 -10.37 -13.74 23.69
N TYR A 139 -10.91 -12.86 22.83
CA TYR A 139 -11.35 -11.51 23.20
C TYR A 139 -12.64 -11.11 22.47
N ALA A 140 -13.25 -10.02 22.93
CA ALA A 140 -14.30 -9.30 22.24
C ALA A 140 -14.00 -7.80 22.22
N VAL A 141 -14.38 -7.11 21.15
CA VAL A 141 -14.32 -5.64 21.08
C VAL A 141 -15.51 -5.07 21.86
N LYS A 142 -15.24 -4.13 22.77
CA LYS A 142 -16.24 -3.44 23.59
C LYS A 142 -15.98 -1.94 23.63
N ASP A 143 -17.01 -1.17 23.87
CA ASP A 143 -16.86 0.24 24.24
C ASP A 143 -16.30 0.33 25.68
N ILE A 144 -15.19 1.04 25.84
CA ILE A 144 -14.47 1.25 27.08
C ILE A 144 -14.61 2.73 27.45
N PRO A 145 -15.19 3.06 28.62
CA PRO A 145 -15.39 4.44 29.04
C PRO A 145 -14.10 5.27 28.97
N GLY A 146 -14.17 6.42 28.28
CA GLY A 146 -13.04 7.34 28.11
C GLY A 146 -11.94 6.88 27.16
N LYS A 147 -12.04 5.69 26.55
CA LYS A 147 -11.04 5.14 25.62
C LYS A 147 -11.59 4.79 24.24
N GLY A 148 -12.91 4.85 24.04
CA GLY A 148 -13.55 4.39 22.82
C GLY A 148 -13.61 2.87 22.76
N LYS A 149 -13.48 2.26 21.58
CA LYS A 149 -13.52 0.80 21.43
C LYS A 149 -12.18 0.18 21.80
N GLY A 150 -12.21 -0.92 22.56
CA GLY A 150 -11.03 -1.75 22.74
C GLY A 150 -11.33 -3.22 22.97
N VAL A 151 -10.28 -4.03 23.05
CA VAL A 151 -10.40 -5.49 23.29
C VAL A 151 -10.51 -5.83 24.77
N VAL A 152 -11.40 -6.77 25.09
CA VAL A 152 -11.59 -7.33 26.43
C VAL A 152 -11.53 -8.85 26.34
N ALA A 153 -10.66 -9.47 27.15
CA ALA A 153 -10.53 -10.92 27.21
C ALA A 153 -11.88 -11.57 27.55
N ARG A 154 -12.17 -12.70 26.88
CA ARG A 154 -13.41 -13.47 27.03
C ARG A 154 -13.19 -14.78 27.80
N ARG A 155 -11.93 -15.14 27.98
CA ARG A 155 -11.42 -16.29 28.73
C ARG A 155 -10.02 -15.96 29.24
N ASP A 156 -9.50 -16.79 30.12
CA ASP A 156 -8.09 -16.71 30.51
C ASP A 156 -7.20 -16.99 29.28
N ILE A 157 -6.20 -16.13 29.11
CA ILE A 157 -5.19 -16.22 28.06
C ILE A 157 -3.86 -16.52 28.75
N GLY A 158 -3.25 -17.66 28.42
CA GLY A 158 -1.99 -18.08 29.00
C GLY A 158 -0.84 -17.15 28.60
N LYS A 159 0.19 -17.06 29.45
CA LYS A 159 1.42 -16.36 29.08
C LYS A 159 2.06 -17.02 27.86
N GLY A 160 2.29 -16.23 26.81
CA GLY A 160 2.84 -16.72 25.53
C GLY A 160 1.79 -17.34 24.60
N GLU A 161 0.52 -17.36 24.99
CA GLU A 161 -0.56 -17.82 24.12
C GLU A 161 -0.82 -16.79 23.00
N VAL A 162 -0.91 -17.26 21.75
CA VAL A 162 -1.36 -16.44 20.63
C VAL A 162 -2.88 -16.27 20.74
N PHE A 163 -3.33 -15.04 20.99
CA PHE A 163 -4.74 -14.73 21.18
C PHE A 163 -5.36 -13.92 20.02
N MET A 164 -4.54 -13.42 19.09
CA MET A 164 -4.98 -12.60 17.95
C MET A 164 -4.16 -12.94 16.71
N LEU A 165 -4.81 -12.96 15.55
CA LEU A 165 -4.15 -12.95 14.24
C LEU A 165 -4.59 -11.70 13.48
N ASP A 166 -3.64 -10.96 12.92
CA ASP A 166 -3.91 -9.76 12.12
C ASP A 166 -2.88 -9.59 11.01
N TYR A 167 -3.26 -8.91 9.94
CA TYR A 167 -2.39 -8.53 8.82
C TYR A 167 -2.62 -7.07 8.46
N PRO A 168 -1.61 -6.39 7.89
CA PRO A 168 -1.80 -5.01 7.47
C PRO A 168 -2.73 -4.97 6.26
N VAL A 169 -3.78 -4.17 6.34
CA VAL A 169 -4.68 -3.91 5.20
C VAL A 169 -4.24 -2.70 4.40
N VAL A 170 -3.49 -1.78 5.02
CA VAL A 170 -2.81 -0.68 4.34
C VAL A 170 -1.36 -0.66 4.76
N LEU A 171 -0.46 -0.59 3.78
CA LEU A 171 0.96 -0.31 3.97
C LEU A 171 1.29 0.97 3.22
N ALA A 172 1.91 1.95 3.87
CA ALA A 172 2.32 3.18 3.22
C ALA A 172 3.80 3.48 3.54
N HIS A 173 4.59 3.69 2.50
CA HIS A 173 6.00 4.05 2.62
C HIS A 173 6.13 5.34 3.41
N ARG A 174 6.98 5.36 4.44
CA ARG A 174 7.06 6.49 5.36
C ARG A 174 7.47 7.79 4.66
N GLY A 175 8.39 7.68 3.70
CA GLY A 175 8.82 8.80 2.86
C GLY A 175 7.69 9.44 2.03
N LEU A 176 6.59 8.73 1.74
CA LEU A 176 5.42 9.32 1.06
C LEU A 176 4.76 10.40 1.91
N LEU A 177 4.66 10.15 3.22
CA LEU A 177 4.03 11.07 4.17
C LEU A 177 4.74 12.43 4.18
N ASP A 178 6.07 12.40 4.07
CA ASP A 178 6.93 13.59 4.06
C ASP A 178 7.05 14.24 2.66
N SER A 179 6.95 13.44 1.60
CA SER A 179 7.30 13.87 0.24
C SER A 179 6.13 14.37 -0.61
N LEU A 180 4.89 14.03 -0.25
CA LEU A 180 3.69 14.48 -0.95
C LEU A 180 3.00 15.62 -0.21
N GLY A 181 2.42 16.55 -0.98
CA GLY A 181 1.56 17.59 -0.42
C GLY A 181 0.28 16.98 0.17
N PRO A 182 -0.36 17.62 1.17
CA PRO A 182 -1.53 17.09 1.88
C PRO A 182 -2.63 16.56 0.96
N ASP A 183 -3.02 17.35 -0.07
CA ASP A 183 -4.07 16.95 -1.01
C ASP A 183 -3.77 15.64 -1.75
N TYR A 184 -2.52 15.46 -2.19
CA TYR A 184 -2.12 14.25 -2.92
C TYR A 184 -2.01 13.05 -1.99
N ARG A 185 -1.47 13.27 -0.78
CA ARG A 185 -1.35 12.23 0.25
C ARG A 185 -2.73 11.72 0.66
N GLN A 186 -3.65 12.63 0.99
CA GLN A 186 -5.01 12.27 1.38
C GLN A 186 -5.74 11.53 0.26
N ARG A 187 -5.62 11.96 -1.01
CA ARG A 187 -6.20 11.22 -2.15
C ARG A 187 -5.65 9.80 -2.28
N PHE A 188 -4.34 9.59 -2.07
CA PHE A 188 -3.72 8.27 -2.13
C PHE A 188 -4.18 7.37 -0.98
N LEU A 189 -4.21 7.89 0.24
CA LEU A 189 -4.66 7.15 1.42
C LEU A 189 -6.14 6.78 1.31
N THR A 190 -6.99 7.72 0.88
CA THR A 190 -8.40 7.46 0.59
C THR A 190 -8.56 6.38 -0.47
N ALA A 191 -7.86 6.48 -1.60
CA ALA A 191 -7.92 5.47 -2.65
C ALA A 191 -7.45 4.08 -2.15
N ALA A 192 -6.43 4.03 -1.28
CA ALA A 192 -5.96 2.78 -0.69
C ALA A 192 -7.05 2.12 0.18
N ILE A 193 -7.79 2.89 0.96
CA ILE A 193 -8.90 2.36 1.79
C ILE A 193 -10.09 1.97 0.94
N GLU A 194 -10.46 2.79 -0.05
CA GLU A 194 -11.64 2.58 -0.90
C GLU A 194 -11.53 1.33 -1.79
N GLN A 195 -10.31 0.98 -2.22
CA GLN A 195 -10.04 -0.19 -3.06
C GLN A 195 -9.99 -1.51 -2.27
N LEU A 196 -10.06 -1.47 -0.93
CA LEU A 196 -10.11 -2.69 -0.12
C LEU A 196 -11.44 -3.43 -0.30
N PRO A 197 -11.44 -4.76 -0.08
CA PRO A 197 -12.67 -5.54 0.06
C PRO A 197 -13.59 -4.93 1.12
N GLU A 198 -14.91 -4.98 0.91
CA GLU A 198 -15.90 -4.33 1.78
C GLU A 198 -15.69 -4.66 3.26
N LYS A 199 -15.48 -5.93 3.60
CA LYS A 199 -15.25 -6.37 4.98
C LYS A 199 -14.05 -5.67 5.64
N ALA A 200 -12.93 -5.53 4.93
CA ALA A 200 -11.75 -4.85 5.44
C ALA A 200 -11.95 -3.33 5.50
N ARG A 201 -12.56 -2.76 4.45
CA ARG A 201 -12.92 -1.35 4.40
C ARG A 201 -13.81 -0.95 5.57
N SER A 202 -14.88 -1.70 5.86
CA SER A 202 -15.76 -1.40 7.00
C SER A 202 -15.01 -1.46 8.34
N LYS A 203 -14.07 -2.42 8.51
CA LYS A 203 -13.24 -2.50 9.73
C LYS A 203 -12.35 -1.27 9.89
N VAL A 204 -11.68 -0.83 8.82
CA VAL A 204 -10.85 0.39 8.79
C VAL A 204 -11.67 1.62 9.11
N MET A 205 -12.83 1.77 8.46
CA MET A 205 -13.71 2.94 8.65
C MET A 205 -14.27 3.05 10.07
N ALA A 206 -14.33 1.94 10.81
CA ALA A 206 -14.76 1.89 12.20
C ALA A 206 -13.63 2.16 13.22
N LEU A 207 -12.39 2.40 12.79
CA LEU A 207 -11.27 2.74 13.67
C LEU A 207 -11.38 4.17 14.21
N ALA A 208 -10.61 4.46 15.27
CA ALA A 208 -10.59 5.77 15.88
C ALA A 208 -9.99 6.81 14.93
N ARG A 209 -10.46 8.06 15.04
CA ARG A 209 -9.95 9.22 14.30
C ARG A 209 -9.64 10.34 15.29
N ILE A 210 -8.62 11.14 15.00
CA ILE A 210 -8.28 12.32 15.81
C ILE A 210 -9.30 13.44 15.60
N SER A 211 -9.82 13.61 14.38
CA SER A 211 -10.80 14.64 14.06
C SER A 211 -12.08 14.04 13.46
N ALA A 212 -13.13 14.87 13.42
CA ALA A 212 -14.39 14.59 12.72
C ALA A 212 -14.39 15.19 11.29
N ASP A 213 -13.23 15.63 10.78
CA ASP A 213 -13.11 16.19 9.43
C ASP A 213 -13.14 15.06 8.39
N GLU A 214 -14.24 14.96 7.66
CA GLU A 214 -14.39 13.98 6.60
C GLU A 214 -13.49 14.28 5.38
N ALA A 215 -12.92 15.48 5.24
CA ALA A 215 -11.98 15.75 4.15
C ALA A 215 -10.68 14.96 4.31
N ASN A 216 -10.24 14.71 5.55
CA ASN A 216 -8.94 14.14 5.90
C ASN A 216 -9.02 12.78 6.62
N TYR A 217 -10.17 12.11 6.54
CA TYR A 217 -10.45 10.91 7.35
C TYR A 217 -9.41 9.80 7.20
N ALA A 218 -8.89 9.57 6.00
CA ALA A 218 -7.93 8.50 5.72
C ALA A 218 -6.58 8.75 6.42
N GLU A 219 -6.04 9.96 6.31
CA GLU A 219 -4.83 10.37 7.03
C GLU A 219 -5.03 10.33 8.55
N ASP A 220 -6.19 10.75 9.06
CA ASP A 220 -6.54 10.68 10.48
C ASP A 220 -6.56 9.24 11.01
N ILE A 221 -7.17 8.31 10.26
CA ILE A 221 -7.19 6.89 10.63
C ILE A 221 -5.76 6.35 10.72
N LEU A 222 -4.94 6.57 9.70
CA LEU A 222 -3.56 6.06 9.69
C LEU A 222 -2.72 6.69 10.81
N THR A 223 -2.82 8.01 11.00
CA THR A 223 -2.07 8.72 12.04
C THR A 223 -2.41 8.21 13.44
N THR A 224 -3.66 7.82 13.67
CA THR A 224 -4.13 7.36 14.98
C THR A 224 -3.81 5.89 15.27
N ASN A 225 -3.83 5.04 14.23
CA ASN A 225 -3.89 3.58 14.42
C ASN A 225 -2.71 2.80 13.81
N ALA A 226 -1.92 3.42 12.91
CA ALA A 226 -0.87 2.70 12.21
C ALA A 226 0.37 2.44 13.08
N CYS A 227 1.03 1.32 12.82
CA CYS A 227 2.29 0.93 13.44
C CYS A 227 3.44 1.05 12.44
N GLY A 228 4.64 1.38 12.91
CA GLY A 228 5.84 1.31 12.07
C GLY A 228 6.16 -0.14 11.71
N VAL A 229 6.41 -0.40 10.44
CA VAL A 229 6.84 -1.71 9.91
C VAL A 229 7.97 -1.52 8.92
N PHE A 230 8.71 -2.60 8.64
CA PHE A 230 9.74 -2.62 7.61
C PHE A 230 9.30 -3.57 6.50
N MET A 231 9.54 -3.16 5.25
CA MET A 231 9.39 -4.00 4.07
C MET A 231 10.78 -4.23 3.48
N GLY A 232 11.12 -5.47 3.17
CA GLY A 232 12.51 -5.85 2.93
C GLY A 232 13.39 -5.57 4.15
N ASP A 233 14.70 -5.37 3.92
CA ASP A 233 15.67 -5.25 5.00
C ASP A 233 15.75 -3.84 5.62
N THR A 234 15.34 -2.79 4.90
CA THR A 234 15.60 -1.40 5.32
C THR A 234 14.45 -0.42 5.13
N GLU A 235 13.39 -0.77 4.40
CA GLU A 235 12.43 0.23 3.94
C GLU A 235 11.30 0.47 4.94
N SER A 236 11.28 1.67 5.52
CA SER A 236 10.33 2.04 6.55
C SER A 236 8.95 2.35 5.97
N HIS A 237 7.95 1.65 6.50
CA HIS A 237 6.54 1.83 6.19
C HIS A 237 5.75 2.07 7.48
N ILE A 238 4.54 2.58 7.32
CA ILE A 238 3.49 2.46 8.33
C ILE A 238 2.47 1.43 7.86
N GLY A 239 2.02 0.58 8.78
CA GLY A 239 1.05 -0.47 8.54
C GLY A 239 -0.19 -0.30 9.40
N LEU A 240 -1.36 -0.42 8.79
CA LEU A 240 -2.65 -0.39 9.46
C LEU A 240 -3.15 -1.82 9.69
N PHE A 241 -3.24 -2.22 10.95
CA PHE A 241 -3.63 -3.55 11.42
C PHE A 241 -4.96 -3.45 12.16
N PRO A 242 -6.12 -3.74 11.53
CA PRO A 242 -7.42 -3.38 12.07
C PRO A 242 -7.77 -4.03 13.42
N GLU A 243 -7.28 -5.24 13.69
CA GLU A 243 -7.51 -5.95 14.95
C GLU A 243 -6.56 -5.43 16.04
N VAL A 244 -5.27 -5.27 15.72
CA VAL A 244 -4.27 -4.71 16.64
C VAL A 244 -4.63 -3.27 17.03
N SER A 245 -5.19 -2.50 16.10
CA SER A 245 -5.65 -1.11 16.34
C SER A 245 -6.78 -1.02 17.38
N ARG A 246 -7.40 -2.13 17.78
CA ARG A 246 -8.38 -2.17 18.89
C ARG A 246 -7.73 -2.37 20.25
N ILE A 247 -6.41 -2.54 20.33
CA ILE A 247 -5.73 -2.65 21.61
C ILE A 247 -5.52 -1.25 22.17
N ASN A 248 -6.22 -0.94 23.26
CA ASN A 248 -6.04 0.33 23.95
C ASN A 248 -4.67 0.40 24.62
N HIS A 249 -3.99 1.53 24.48
CA HIS A 249 -2.77 1.78 25.22
C HIS A 249 -3.00 1.72 26.74
N ALA A 250 -2.07 1.06 27.43
CA ALA A 250 -1.99 1.03 28.89
C ALA A 250 -0.53 1.24 29.29
N CYS A 251 -0.21 2.39 29.89
CA CYS A 251 1.15 2.71 30.33
C CYS A 251 1.70 1.74 31.39
N ASN A 252 0.86 0.85 31.93
CA ASN A 252 1.21 -0.17 32.91
C ASN A 252 0.42 -1.45 32.62
N ALA A 253 0.71 -2.08 31.49
CA ALA A 253 0.22 -3.42 31.19
C ALA A 253 0.84 -4.40 32.21
N ARG A 254 0.02 -5.01 33.05
CA ARG A 254 0.41 -6.02 34.04
C ARG A 254 -0.07 -7.39 33.62
#